data_AF-A0A4R4W510-F1
#
_entry.id   AF-A0A4R4W510-F1
#
_cell.length_a   1.000
_cell.length_b   1.000
_cell.length_c   1.000
_cell.angle_alpha   90.00
_cell.angle_beta   90.00
_cell.angle_gamma   90.00
#
_symmetry.space_group_name_H-M   'P 1'
#
loop_
_entity.id
_entity.type
_entity.pdbx_description
1 polymer ?
#
loop_
_entity_poly.entity_id
_entity_poly.type
_entity_poly.pdbx_seq_one_letter_code
_entity_poly.pdbx_strand_id
1 'polypeptide(L)'
;MRTGLALALAVVALVVTGCADPAKAISAAGYRNAVSLGARVELAKHGVLLRDRPACRSTGAENAHPGSDFTVECTASTPDNAAVTVHGVVTAAGTPAQREDYALRLDGRMLLHVNCLGTGCR
;
A
#
# COMPACT_ATOMS: atom_id res chain seq x y z
N MET A 1 -63.94 11.38 8.34
CA MET A 1 -62.63 11.82 8.87
C MET A 1 -62.04 10.69 9.69
N ARG A 2 -60.73 10.44 9.56
CA ARG A 2 -59.86 9.58 10.41
C ARG A 2 -59.96 8.06 10.19
N THR A 3 -59.08 7.53 9.35
CA THR A 3 -58.34 6.25 9.54
C THR A 3 -57.23 6.16 8.49
N GLY A 4 -56.40 7.21 8.40
CA GLY A 4 -55.20 7.23 7.56
C GLY A 4 -53.98 7.29 8.46
N LEU A 5 -53.69 6.25 9.23
CA LEU A 5 -52.49 6.21 10.07
C LEU A 5 -52.23 4.81 10.65
N ALA A 6 -51.92 3.82 9.80
CA ALA A 6 -51.56 2.49 10.33
C ALA A 6 -50.72 1.62 9.40
N LEU A 7 -49.80 2.16 8.60
CA LEU A 7 -48.88 1.30 7.85
C LEU A 7 -47.53 1.95 7.49
N ALA A 8 -47.03 2.84 8.34
CA ALA A 8 -45.75 3.53 8.14
C ALA A 8 -44.64 3.08 9.12
N LEU A 9 -44.76 1.90 9.75
CA LEU A 9 -43.90 1.48 10.86
C LEU A 9 -43.02 0.24 10.61
N ALA A 10 -42.90 -0.25 9.37
CA ALA A 10 -42.17 -1.49 9.08
C ALA A 10 -40.89 -1.34 8.23
N VAL A 11 -40.30 -0.14 8.10
CA VAL A 11 -39.11 0.08 7.23
C VAL A 11 -37.94 0.77 7.95
N VAL A 12 -37.77 0.56 9.27
CA VAL A 12 -36.66 1.20 10.04
C VAL A 12 -35.85 0.17 10.82
N ALA A 13 -35.53 -0.98 10.22
CA ALA A 13 -34.72 -2.01 10.88
C ALA A 13 -33.60 -2.64 10.02
N LEU A 14 -33.26 -2.06 8.86
CA LEU A 14 -32.39 -2.73 7.87
C LEU A 14 -31.13 -1.97 7.43
N VAL A 15 -30.72 -0.89 8.09
CA VAL A 15 -29.59 -0.06 7.60
C VAL A 15 -28.45 0.20 8.59
N VAL A 16 -28.44 -0.39 9.79
CA VAL A 16 -27.41 -0.03 10.81
C VAL A 16 -26.37 -1.11 11.10
N THR A 17 -26.45 -2.31 10.51
CA THR A 17 -25.40 -3.34 10.70
C THR A 17 -24.22 -3.22 9.72
N GLY A 18 -24.22 -2.20 8.86
CA GLY A 18 -23.16 -1.97 7.86
C GLY A 18 -21.98 -1.12 8.33
N CYS A 19 -22.06 -0.48 9.50
CA CYS A 19 -20.91 0.22 10.10
C CYS A 19 -20.11 -0.76 10.94
N ALA A 20 -19.51 -1.76 10.29
CA ALA A 20 -18.44 -2.53 10.92
C ALA A 20 -17.31 -1.57 11.31
N ASP A 21 -16.81 -1.77 12.52
CA ASP A 21 -15.91 -0.92 13.28
C ASP A 21 -14.79 -0.22 12.47
N PRO A 22 -14.58 1.11 12.60
CA PRO A 22 -13.63 1.95 11.85
C PRO A 22 -12.14 1.72 12.15
N ALA A 23 -11.74 0.54 12.61
CA ALA A 23 -10.35 0.10 12.61
C ALA A 23 -9.89 -0.05 11.15
N LYS A 24 -9.57 1.08 10.48
CA LYS A 24 -9.18 1.17 9.07
C LYS A 24 -8.04 0.19 8.79
N ALA A 25 -8.38 -0.97 8.23
CA ALA A 25 -7.41 -1.92 7.74
C ALA A 25 -6.53 -1.24 6.69
N ILE A 26 -5.23 -1.45 6.78
CA ILE A 26 -4.30 -0.97 5.77
C ILE A 26 -4.50 -1.84 4.53
N SER A 27 -4.86 -1.24 3.41
CA SER A 27 -5.01 -1.99 2.16
C SER A 27 -3.63 -2.45 1.69
N ALA A 28 -3.29 -3.71 1.92
CA ALA A 28 -2.03 -4.29 1.48
C ALA A 28 -1.87 -4.21 -0.05
N ALA A 29 -2.95 -4.46 -0.80
CA ALA A 29 -2.97 -4.30 -2.25
C ALA A 29 -2.72 -2.84 -2.69
N GLY A 30 -3.36 -1.88 -2.03
CA GLY A 30 -3.13 -0.46 -2.27
C GLY A 30 -1.68 -0.06 -1.99
N TYR A 31 -1.14 -0.54 -0.86
CA TYR A 31 0.24 -0.30 -0.46
C TYR A 31 1.23 -0.88 -1.48
N ARG A 32 1.07 -2.15 -1.89
CA ARG A 32 1.92 -2.77 -2.92
C ARG A 32 1.89 -2.01 -4.24
N ASN A 33 0.73 -1.51 -4.66
CA ASN A 33 0.60 -0.70 -5.86
C ASN A 33 1.34 0.65 -5.72
N ALA A 34 1.23 1.28 -4.55
CA ALA A 34 1.96 2.52 -4.25
C ALA A 34 3.48 2.31 -4.30
N VAL A 35 4.00 1.24 -3.68
CA VAL A 35 5.44 0.89 -3.72
C VAL A 35 5.89 0.59 -5.15
N SER A 36 5.12 -0.18 -5.92
CA SER A 36 5.42 -0.48 -7.33
C SER A 36 5.56 0.79 -8.17
N LEU A 37 4.62 1.73 -8.02
CA LEU A 37 4.66 3.01 -8.73
C LEU A 37 5.81 3.90 -8.24
N GLY A 38 5.99 4.01 -6.92
CA GLY A 38 7.01 4.83 -6.29
C GLY A 38 8.42 4.38 -6.66
N ALA A 39 8.67 3.07 -6.62
CA ALA A 39 9.94 2.48 -7.05
C ALA A 39 10.23 2.81 -8.52
N ARG A 40 9.23 2.69 -9.41
CA ARG A 40 9.41 3.03 -10.83
C ARG A 40 9.77 4.51 -11.02
N VAL A 41 9.10 5.41 -10.30
CA VAL A 41 9.41 6.85 -10.37
C VAL A 41 10.80 7.13 -9.83
N GLU A 42 11.16 6.56 -8.68
CA GLU A 42 12.46 6.81 -8.05
C GLU A 42 13.59 6.29 -8.93
N LEU A 43 13.52 5.03 -9.38
CA LEU A 43 14.52 4.45 -10.29
C LEU A 43 14.69 5.26 -11.57
N ALA A 44 13.60 5.76 -12.15
CA ALA A 44 13.66 6.61 -13.35
C ALA A 44 14.41 7.93 -13.10
N LYS A 45 14.28 8.55 -11.92
CA LYS A 45 15.07 9.74 -11.55
C LYS A 45 16.58 9.44 -11.50
N HIS A 46 16.95 8.20 -11.18
CA HIS A 46 18.34 7.73 -11.14
C HIS A 46 18.79 7.05 -12.44
N GLY A 47 18.04 7.23 -13.54
CA GLY A 47 18.42 6.71 -14.87
C GLY A 47 18.17 5.21 -15.08
N VAL A 48 17.50 4.53 -14.15
CA VAL A 48 17.15 3.11 -14.27
C VAL A 48 15.72 2.97 -14.77
N LEU A 49 15.57 2.62 -16.04
CA LEU A 49 14.27 2.35 -16.64
C LEU A 49 13.88 0.88 -16.45
N LEU A 50 12.62 0.65 -16.09
CA LEU A 50 12.06 -0.69 -15.95
C LEU A 50 11.27 -1.06 -17.21
N ARG A 51 11.36 -2.34 -17.60
CA ARG A 51 10.56 -2.91 -18.69
C ARG A 51 9.07 -2.88 -18.35
N ASP A 52 8.75 -3.32 -17.14
CA ASP A 52 7.38 -3.46 -16.63
C ASP A 52 7.25 -2.87 -15.23
N ARG A 53 6.02 -2.80 -14.71
CA ARG A 53 5.79 -2.44 -13.31
C ARG A 53 6.39 -3.52 -12.40
N PRO A 54 7.08 -3.14 -11.30
CA PRO A 54 7.55 -4.10 -10.31
C PRO A 54 6.40 -4.96 -9.78
N ALA A 55 6.61 -6.28 -9.78
CA ALA A 55 5.71 -7.23 -9.15
C ALA A 55 6.03 -7.26 -7.65
N CYS A 56 5.06 -6.87 -6.82
CA CYS A 56 5.26 -6.72 -5.38
C CYS A 56 4.53 -7.80 -4.59
N ARG A 57 5.14 -8.23 -3.49
CA ARG A 57 4.56 -9.07 -2.43
C ARG A 57 4.85 -8.41 -1.09
N SER A 58 3.97 -8.63 -0.12
CA SER A 58 4.13 -8.08 1.22
C SER A 58 3.91 -9.18 2.25
N THR A 59 4.70 -9.17 3.31
CA THR A 59 4.60 -10.12 4.42
C THR A 59 4.09 -9.37 5.64
N GLY A 60 2.94 -9.79 6.17
CA GLY A 60 2.28 -9.17 7.32
C GLY A 60 1.23 -8.10 6.96
N ALA A 61 1.33 -7.46 5.80
CA ALA A 61 0.43 -6.37 5.40
C ALA A 61 -1.04 -6.80 5.26
N GLU A 62 -1.33 -8.04 4.91
CA GLU A 62 -2.71 -8.51 4.68
C GLU A 62 -3.59 -8.47 5.93
N ASN A 63 -2.97 -8.50 7.10
CA ASN A 63 -3.63 -8.43 8.40
C ASN A 63 -3.25 -7.15 9.16
N ALA A 64 -2.67 -6.15 8.47
CA ALA A 64 -2.15 -4.96 9.11
C ALA A 64 -3.26 -4.01 9.55
N HIS A 65 -3.16 -3.58 10.80
CA HIS A 65 -3.94 -2.52 11.42
C HIS A 65 -3.04 -1.31 11.69
N PRO A 66 -3.60 -0.16 12.10
CA PRO A 66 -2.77 0.96 12.53
C PRO A 66 -1.79 0.51 13.63
N GLY A 67 -0.51 0.86 13.45
CA GLY A 67 0.59 0.49 14.33
C GLY A 67 1.31 -0.81 13.95
N SER A 68 0.84 -1.57 12.96
CA SER A 68 1.51 -2.80 12.53
C SER A 68 2.84 -2.53 11.82
N ASP A 69 3.73 -3.52 11.90
CA ASP A 69 4.98 -3.60 11.14
C ASP A 69 4.85 -4.68 10.05
N PHE A 70 5.42 -4.43 8.87
CA PHE A 70 5.41 -5.39 7.78
C PHE A 70 6.54 -5.11 6.78
N THR A 71 6.79 -6.07 5.90
CA THR A 71 7.78 -5.92 4.82
C THR A 71 7.13 -6.01 3.45
N VAL A 72 7.81 -5.45 2.46
CA VAL A 72 7.44 -5.53 1.04
C VAL A 72 8.68 -5.89 0.23
N GLU A 73 8.50 -6.76 -0.75
CA GLU A 73 9.50 -7.08 -1.74
C GLU A 73 8.89 -6.90 -3.13
N CYS A 74 9.57 -6.16 -3.99
CA CYS A 74 9.20 -6.03 -5.39
C CYS A 74 10.36 -6.44 -6.29
N THR A 75 10.03 -7.12 -7.39
CA THR A 75 10.99 -7.52 -8.41
C THR A 75 10.60 -6.97 -9.78
N ALA A 76 11.58 -6.53 -10.54
CA ALA A 76 11.44 -6.09 -11.93
C ALA A 76 12.71 -6.40 -12.72
N SER A 77 12.69 -6.06 -14.00
CA SER A 77 13.87 -6.10 -14.86
C SER A 77 13.95 -4.86 -15.73
N THR A 78 15.16 -4.46 -16.06
CA THR A 78 15.43 -3.41 -17.03
C THR A 78 15.30 -3.95 -18.48
N PRO A 79 15.30 -3.08 -19.51
CA PRO A 79 15.32 -3.50 -20.90
C PRO A 79 16.52 -4.39 -21.30
N ASP A 80 17.67 -4.21 -20.64
CA ASP A 80 18.90 -5.01 -20.81
C ASP A 80 18.95 -6.26 -19.90
N ASN A 81 17.84 -6.59 -19.23
CA ASN A 81 17.66 -7.77 -18.36
C ASN A 81 18.43 -7.74 -17.03
N ALA A 82 18.94 -6.58 -16.60
CA ALA A 82 19.42 -6.44 -15.24
C ALA A 82 18.26 -6.60 -14.25
N ALA A 83 18.51 -7.37 -13.19
CA ALA A 83 17.52 -7.67 -12.16
C ALA A 83 17.40 -6.48 -11.20
N VAL A 84 16.17 -6.04 -10.95
CA VAL A 84 15.89 -4.99 -9.97
C VAL A 84 15.10 -5.58 -8.82
N THR A 85 15.59 -5.38 -7.59
CA THR A 85 14.86 -5.72 -6.37
C THR A 85 14.64 -4.50 -5.51
N VAL A 86 13.47 -4.42 -4.89
CA VAL A 86 13.09 -3.38 -3.94
C VAL A 86 12.68 -4.10 -2.69
N HIS A 87 13.39 -3.88 -1.59
CA HIS A 87 13.01 -4.38 -0.28
C HIS A 87 12.62 -3.21 0.61
N GLY A 88 11.42 -3.26 1.17
CA GLY A 88 10.89 -2.24 2.06
C GLY A 88 10.52 -2.79 3.43
N VAL A 89 10.79 -2.02 4.47
CA VAL A 89 10.30 -2.25 5.83
C VAL A 89 9.39 -1.10 6.22
N VAL A 90 8.24 -1.41 6.79
CA VAL A 90 7.32 -0.43 7.36
C VAL A 90 7.18 -0.70 8.84
N THR A 91 7.28 0.35 9.63
CA THR A 91 7.00 0.30 11.07
C THR A 91 5.90 1.27 11.46
N ALA A 92 5.09 0.91 12.45
CA ALA A 92 4.01 1.74 12.99
C ALA A 92 3.05 2.25 11.89
N ALA A 93 2.71 1.38 10.94
CA ALA A 93 1.99 1.74 9.73
C ALA A 93 0.63 2.40 10.03
N GLY A 94 0.22 3.39 9.24
CA GLY A 94 -1.05 4.09 9.43
C GLY A 94 -1.14 4.98 10.68
N THR A 95 -0.01 5.24 11.35
CA THR A 95 0.08 6.14 12.50
C THR A 95 0.97 7.36 12.19
N PRO A 96 0.92 8.44 12.99
CA PRO A 96 1.87 9.56 12.86
C PRO A 96 3.34 9.16 13.05
N ALA A 97 3.59 8.03 13.70
CA ALA A 97 4.93 7.49 13.93
C ALA A 97 5.42 6.59 12.78
N GLN A 98 4.64 6.42 11.70
CA GLN A 98 5.01 5.57 10.57
C GLN A 98 6.42 5.89 10.07
N ARG A 99 7.22 4.84 9.85
CA ARG A 99 8.50 4.93 9.14
C ARG A 99 8.50 3.89 8.04
N GLU A 100 9.14 4.25 6.94
CA GLU A 100 9.37 3.38 5.82
C GLU A 100 10.87 3.44 5.50
N ASP A 101 11.42 2.30 5.10
CA ASP A 101 12.82 2.15 4.77
C ASP A 101 12.93 1.22 3.57
N TYR A 102 13.50 1.70 2.47
CA TYR A 102 13.56 0.99 1.20
C TYR A 102 15.00 0.89 0.72
N ALA A 103 15.40 -0.34 0.36
CA ALA A 103 16.64 -0.65 -0.31
C ALA A 103 16.34 -1.13 -1.72
N LEU A 104 16.82 -0.41 -2.73
CA LEU A 104 16.69 -0.81 -4.13
C LEU A 104 18.05 -1.27 -4.65
N ARG A 105 18.05 -2.43 -5.29
CA ARG A 105 19.25 -3.07 -5.82
C ARG A 105 19.12 -3.32 -7.31
N LEU A 106 20.25 -3.20 -8.01
CA LEU A 106 20.42 -3.56 -9.41
C LEU A 106 21.48 -4.68 -9.48
N ASP A 107 21.11 -5.84 -10.01
CA ASP A 107 21.92 -7.06 -10.03
C ASP A 107 22.54 -7.40 -8.65
N GLY A 108 21.71 -7.26 -7.61
CA GLY A 108 22.10 -7.52 -6.21
C GLY A 108 22.96 -6.45 -5.56
N ARG A 109 23.45 -5.44 -6.31
CA ARG A 109 24.22 -4.32 -5.78
C ARG A 109 23.27 -3.23 -5.30
N MET A 110 23.57 -2.64 -4.13
CA MET A 110 22.81 -1.50 -3.64
C MET A 110 22.94 -0.33 -4.61
N LEU A 111 21.81 0.15 -5.11
CA LEU A 111 21.75 1.33 -5.96
C LEU A 111 21.40 2.55 -5.12
N LEU A 112 20.30 2.45 -4.37
CA LEU A 112 19.80 3.54 -3.55
C LEU A 112 19.09 3.02 -2.31
N HIS A 113 19.10 3.86 -1.29
CA HIS A 113 18.40 3.63 -0.04
C HIS A 113 17.63 4.90 0.31
N VAL A 114 16.32 4.76 0.52
CA VAL A 114 15.40 5.88 0.73
C VAL A 114 14.38 5.54 1.80
N ASN A 115 13.96 6.54 2.56
CA ASN A 115 12.95 6.40 3.61
C ASN A 115 11.53 6.75 3.14
N CYS A 116 11.36 6.97 1.83
CA CYS A 116 10.08 7.28 1.20
C CYS A 116 10.17 6.95 -0.29
N LEU A 117 9.10 6.40 -0.88
CA LEU A 117 8.99 6.14 -2.32
C LEU A 117 7.76 6.84 -2.92
N GLY A 118 7.95 7.51 -4.06
CA GLY A 118 6.89 8.15 -4.83
C GLY A 118 6.88 9.68 -4.76
N THR A 119 5.79 10.28 -5.23
CA THR A 119 5.67 11.74 -5.43
C THR A 119 5.34 12.52 -4.17
N GLY A 120 4.95 11.84 -3.09
CA GLY A 120 4.69 12.45 -1.78
C GLY A 120 5.96 12.69 -0.94
N CYS A 121 7.10 12.19 -1.40
CA CYS A 121 8.38 12.29 -0.71
C CYS A 121 9.00 13.67 -0.98
N ARG A 122 9.31 14.41 0.10
CA ARG A 122 9.99 15.70 0.06
C ARG A 122 11.32 15.62 0.77
#